data_AF-A0A928U7E4-F1
#
_entry.id   AF-A0A928U7E4-F1
#
_cell.length_a   1.000
_cell.length_b   1.000
_cell.length_c   1.000
_cell.angle_alpha   90.00
_cell.angle_beta   90.00
_cell.angle_gamma   90.00
#
_symmetry.space_group_name_H-M   'P 1'
#
loop_
_entity.id
_entity.type
_entity.pdbx_description
1 polymer ?
#
loop_
_entity_poly.entity_id
_entity_poly.type
_entity_poly.pdbx_seq_one_letter_code
_entity_poly.pdbx_strand_id
1 'polypeptide(L)'
;MPGNAEKIAVSPDSLFLEKGEEGQVTVMVTDVDGFGIEGVKVKRKVTTSNNKKIKVKPSNQNTDAEGKAVFTITAKKDKCNLKDNCNAKVNFKAKGVKEKAGVTVWLVE
;
A
#
# COMPACT_ATOMS: atom_id res chain seq x y z
N MET A 1 -19.77 17.37 10.35
CA MET A 1 -19.83 15.91 10.06
C MET A 1 -18.44 15.51 9.62
N PRO A 2 -17.84 14.41 10.12
CA PRO A 2 -16.60 13.92 9.52
C PRO A 2 -16.88 13.66 8.03
N GLY A 3 -16.02 14.17 7.14
CA GLY A 3 -16.19 14.06 5.69
C GLY A 3 -16.32 12.60 5.25
N ASN A 4 -17.12 12.34 4.23
CA ASN A 4 -17.20 11.01 3.64
C ASN A 4 -15.92 10.74 2.83
N ALA A 5 -15.35 9.55 3.02
CA ALA A 5 -14.17 9.12 2.27
C ALA A 5 -14.52 8.86 0.81
N GLU A 6 -13.90 9.63 -0.09
CA GLU A 6 -14.16 9.58 -1.53
C GLU A 6 -12.93 9.11 -2.32
N LYS A 7 -11.72 9.54 -1.94
CA LYS A 7 -10.49 9.26 -2.69
C LYS A 7 -9.48 8.50 -1.83
N ILE A 8 -8.67 7.67 -2.50
CA ILE A 8 -7.54 6.97 -1.90
C ILE A 8 -6.31 7.13 -2.79
N ALA A 9 -5.21 7.58 -2.20
CA ALA A 9 -3.93 7.73 -2.87
C ALA A 9 -2.82 7.00 -2.10
N VAL A 10 -1.69 6.79 -2.75
CA VAL A 10 -0.54 6.12 -2.13
C VAL A 10 0.76 6.78 -2.56
N SER A 11 1.70 6.91 -1.62
CA SER A 11 3.03 7.46 -1.88
C SER A 11 4.09 6.73 -1.04
N PRO A 12 5.21 6.28 -1.66
CA PRO A 12 5.41 6.23 -3.11
C PRO A 12 4.49 5.18 -3.78
N ASP A 13 4.25 5.32 -5.08
CA ASP A 13 3.50 4.33 -5.88
C ASP A 13 4.37 3.14 -6.33
N SER A 14 5.68 3.28 -6.18
CA SER A 14 6.69 2.30 -6.55
C SER A 14 7.79 2.23 -5.50
N LEU A 15 8.25 1.02 -5.21
CA LEU A 15 9.40 0.77 -4.34
C LEU A 15 10.39 -0.12 -5.08
N PHE A 16 11.68 0.08 -4.83
CA PHE A 16 12.76 -0.79 -5.29
C PHE A 16 13.44 -1.30 -4.02
N LEU A 17 13.34 -2.60 -3.78
CA LEU A 17 13.83 -3.22 -2.54
C LEU A 17 14.67 -4.45 -2.87
N GLU A 18 15.84 -4.55 -2.25
CA GLU A 18 16.62 -5.78 -2.17
C GLU A 18 16.01 -6.73 -1.12
N LYS A 19 16.41 -8.00 -1.14
CA LYS A 19 15.89 -8.96 -0.15
C LYS A 19 16.24 -8.52 1.26
N GLY A 20 15.23 -8.51 2.12
CA GLY A 20 15.36 -8.13 3.52
C GLY A 20 15.16 -6.63 3.74
N GLU A 21 15.23 -5.82 2.69
CA GLU A 21 14.95 -4.39 2.79
C GLU A 21 13.46 -4.12 3.02
N GLU A 22 13.22 -2.98 3.66
CA GLU A 22 11.89 -2.49 3.98
C GLU A 22 11.68 -1.11 3.34
N GLY A 23 10.53 -0.95 2.69
CA GLY A 23 10.04 0.33 2.22
C GLY A 23 8.77 0.70 2.96
N GLN A 24 8.65 1.96 3.34
CA GLN A 24 7.42 2.50 3.89
C GLN A 24 6.55 3.10 2.79
N VAL A 25 5.25 2.88 2.93
CA VAL A 25 4.23 3.40 2.04
C VAL A 25 3.18 4.10 2.87
N THR A 26 2.87 5.34 2.49
CA THR A 26 1.80 6.11 3.09
C THR A 26 0.57 6.07 2.19
N VAL A 27 -0.54 5.59 2.71
CA VAL A 27 -1.85 5.65 2.07
C VAL A 27 -2.59 6.87 2.60
N MET A 28 -3.09 7.71 1.72
CA MET A 28 -3.87 8.89 2.08
C MET A 28 -5.33 8.69 1.67
N VAL A 29 -6.25 8.99 2.58
CA VAL A 29 -7.69 8.95 2.33
C VAL A 29 -8.26 10.34 2.53
N THR A 30 -8.93 10.85 1.51
CA THR A 30 -9.49 12.20 1.53
C THR A 30 -10.97 12.22 1.16
N ASP A 31 -11.65 13.30 1.53
CA ASP A 31 -12.97 13.63 1.02
C ASP A 31 -12.91 14.16 -0.44
N VAL A 32 -14.06 14.63 -0.93
CA VAL A 32 -14.20 15.21 -2.27
C VAL A 32 -13.32 16.45 -2.47
N ASP A 33 -13.17 17.26 -1.43
CA ASP A 33 -12.43 18.53 -1.41
C ASP A 33 -10.93 18.33 -1.21
N GLY A 34 -10.50 17.12 -0.87
CA GLY A 34 -9.09 16.73 -0.70
C GLY A 34 -8.59 16.83 0.74
N PHE A 35 -9.47 17.03 1.72
CA PHE A 35 -9.09 17.01 3.13
C PHE A 35 -8.98 15.58 3.65
N GLY A 36 -7.94 15.32 4.44
CA GLY A 36 -7.72 14.02 5.08
C GLY A 36 -8.84 13.67 6.06
N ILE A 37 -9.21 12.39 6.10
CA ILE A 37 -10.26 11.91 7.01
C ILE A 37 -9.68 10.91 8.00
N GLU A 38 -9.84 11.19 9.29
CA GLU A 38 -9.42 10.33 10.39
C GLU A 38 -10.33 9.10 10.57
N GLY A 39 -9.74 8.00 11.07
CA GLY A 39 -10.47 6.81 11.51
C GLY A 39 -10.97 5.91 10.38
N VAL A 40 -10.64 6.20 9.13
CA VAL A 40 -11.00 5.36 7.98
C VAL A 40 -10.13 4.12 7.95
N LYS A 41 -10.77 2.95 8.00
CA LYS A 41 -10.08 1.66 7.94
C LYS A 41 -9.55 1.38 6.53
N VAL A 42 -8.23 1.35 6.39
CA VAL A 42 -7.51 0.93 5.19
C VAL A 42 -7.08 -0.53 5.32
N LYS A 43 -7.39 -1.36 4.33
CA LYS A 43 -7.01 -2.79 4.27
C LYS A 43 -6.06 -3.03 3.11
N ARG A 44 -4.97 -3.75 3.37
CA ARG A 44 -4.09 -4.24 2.30
C ARG A 44 -4.70 -5.45 1.58
N LYS A 45 -4.40 -5.57 0.30
CA LYS A 45 -4.77 -6.69 -0.57
C LYS A 45 -3.53 -7.11 -1.36
N VAL A 46 -3.06 -8.32 -1.06
CA VAL A 46 -1.91 -8.94 -1.72
C VAL A 46 -2.33 -10.34 -2.15
N THR A 47 -2.08 -10.69 -3.40
CA THR A 47 -2.41 -12.03 -3.94
C THR A 47 -1.51 -13.09 -3.31
N THR A 48 -1.92 -14.37 -3.38
CA THR A 48 -1.12 -15.49 -2.87
C THR A 48 0.27 -15.53 -3.51
N SER A 49 0.36 -15.29 -4.82
CA SER A 49 1.65 -15.21 -5.55
C SER A 49 2.54 -14.08 -5.03
N ASN A 50 1.97 -12.91 -4.74
CA ASN A 50 2.73 -11.76 -4.23
C ASN A 50 3.12 -11.93 -2.75
N ASN A 51 2.32 -12.62 -1.92
CA ASN A 51 2.67 -12.89 -0.52
C ASN A 51 3.91 -13.80 -0.35
N LYS A 52 4.26 -14.57 -1.40
CA LYS A 52 5.53 -15.32 -1.48
C LYS A 52 6.73 -14.40 -1.76
N LYS A 53 6.50 -13.27 -2.42
CA LYS A 53 7.53 -12.29 -2.82
C LYS A 53 7.77 -11.22 -1.75
N ILE A 54 6.70 -10.71 -1.13
CA ILE A 54 6.73 -9.59 -0.19
C ILE A 54 5.94 -9.88 1.09
N LYS A 55 6.29 -9.16 2.16
CA LYS A 55 5.52 -9.02 3.40
C LYS A 55 4.98 -7.61 3.46
N VAL A 56 3.77 -7.44 3.97
CA VAL A 56 3.24 -6.10 4.23
C VAL A 56 2.60 -6.10 5.61
N LYS A 57 2.94 -5.10 6.42
CA LYS A 57 2.45 -4.93 7.79
C LYS A 57 2.06 -3.47 8.04
N PRO A 58 0.99 -3.20 8.80
CA PRO A 58 0.00 -4.17 9.28
C PRO A 58 -0.91 -4.70 8.13
N SER A 59 -1.85 -5.61 8.43
CA SER A 59 -2.83 -6.07 7.42
C SER A 59 -3.94 -5.04 7.16
N ASN A 60 -4.18 -4.19 8.15
CA ASN A 60 -5.10 -3.08 8.11
C ASN A 60 -4.67 -2.04 9.14
N GLN A 61 -5.00 -0.78 8.87
CA GLN A 61 -4.71 0.35 9.73
C GLN A 61 -5.81 1.39 9.55
N ASN A 62 -6.16 2.11 10.62
CA ASN A 62 -7.05 3.26 10.52
C ASN A 62 -6.22 4.51 10.19
N THR A 63 -6.79 5.43 9.43
CA THR A 63 -6.15 6.72 9.16
C THR A 63 -6.06 7.57 10.42
N ASP A 64 -4.99 8.37 10.51
CA ASP A 64 -4.78 9.39 11.54
C ASP A 64 -5.53 10.69 11.25
N ALA A 65 -5.32 11.71 12.09
CA ALA A 65 -5.91 13.05 11.97
C ALA A 65 -5.67 13.74 10.62
N GLU A 66 -4.61 13.37 9.89
CA GLU A 66 -4.29 13.90 8.56
C GLU A 66 -4.84 13.02 7.42
N GLY A 67 -5.57 11.95 7.74
CA GLY A 67 -6.08 10.98 6.77
C GLY A 67 -5.04 9.98 6.28
N LYS A 68 -3.92 9.79 7.01
CA LYS A 68 -2.80 8.94 6.58
C LYS A 68 -2.80 7.59 7.30
N ALA A 69 -2.44 6.54 6.57
CA ALA A 69 -2.20 5.20 7.09
C ALA A 69 -0.89 4.65 6.51
N VAL A 70 0.05 4.29 7.38
CA VAL A 70 1.40 3.86 6.98
C VAL A 70 1.50 2.34 7.01
N PHE A 71 2.11 1.78 5.96
CA PHE A 71 2.38 0.35 5.83
C PHE A 71 3.85 0.13 5.52
N THR A 72 4.45 -0.86 6.19
CA THR A 72 5.79 -1.34 5.89
C THR A 72 5.71 -2.52 4.95
N ILE A 73 6.47 -2.47 3.88
CA ILE A 73 6.62 -3.53 2.89
C ILE A 73 8.03 -4.08 2.99
N THR A 74 8.18 -5.38 3.23
CA THR A 74 9.47 -6.09 3.29
C THR A 74 9.61 -7.00 2.08
N ALA A 75 10.73 -6.95 1.37
CA ALA A 75 11.03 -7.92 0.32
C ALA A 75 11.52 -9.25 0.94
N LYS A 76 10.92 -10.38 0.52
CA LYS A 76 11.25 -11.72 1.05
C LYS A 76 12.06 -12.60 0.11
N LYS A 77 11.86 -12.40 -1.20
CA LYS A 77 12.37 -13.32 -2.21
C LYS A 77 13.65 -12.74 -2.83
N ASP A 78 14.72 -13.52 -2.85
CA ASP A 78 15.92 -13.24 -3.66
C ASP A 78 15.57 -13.21 -5.15
N LYS A 79 16.38 -12.52 -5.96
CA LYS A 79 16.39 -12.51 -7.43
C LYS A 79 15.27 -13.31 -8.11
N CYS A 80 14.34 -12.62 -8.77
CA CYS A 80 13.72 -13.21 -9.95
C CYS A 80 14.58 -12.79 -11.17
N ASN A 81 14.67 -13.60 -12.21
CA ASN A 81 15.25 -13.10 -13.45
C ASN A 81 14.29 -12.03 -14.01
N LEU A 82 14.79 -10.96 -14.65
CA LEU A 82 13.95 -9.90 -15.24
C LEU A 82 12.86 -10.44 -16.19
N LYS A 83 13.10 -11.61 -16.81
CA LYS A 83 12.12 -12.34 -17.63
C LYS A 83 10.92 -12.93 -16.86
N ASP A 84 11.00 -13.01 -15.53
CA ASP A 84 10.04 -13.70 -14.65
C ASP A 84 9.05 -12.77 -13.93
N ASN A 85 8.92 -11.50 -14.35
CA ASN A 85 8.01 -10.53 -13.74
C ASN A 85 8.42 -10.24 -12.27
N CYS A 86 9.57 -9.58 -12.09
CA CYS A 86 10.25 -9.26 -10.81
C CYS A 86 9.53 -8.26 -9.90
N ASN A 87 8.22 -8.12 -10.02
CA ASN A 87 7.46 -7.21 -9.18
C ASN A 87 6.40 -7.94 -8.35
N ALA A 88 5.98 -7.26 -7.29
CA ALA A 88 4.83 -7.60 -6.49
C ALA A 88 3.94 -6.37 -6.35
N LYS A 89 2.65 -6.53 -6.66
CA LYS A 89 1.66 -5.47 -6.50
C LYS A 89 0.94 -5.61 -5.17
N VAL A 90 0.85 -4.49 -4.45
CA VAL A 90 0.03 -4.33 -3.24
C VAL A 90 -1.10 -3.38 -3.59
N ASN A 91 -2.34 -3.75 -3.30
CA ASN A 91 -3.48 -2.83 -3.41
C ASN A 91 -3.97 -2.47 -2.02
N PHE A 92 -4.40 -1.23 -1.84
CA PHE A 92 -5.02 -0.71 -0.63
C PHE A 92 -6.46 -0.34 -0.92
N LYS A 93 -7.35 -0.68 0.01
CA LYS A 93 -8.77 -0.30 -0.05
C LYS A 93 -9.14 0.41 1.23
N ALA A 94 -9.70 1.62 1.12
CA ALA A 94 -10.30 2.34 2.22
C ALA A 94 -11.78 1.98 2.33
N LYS A 95 -12.31 1.94 3.55
CA LYS A 95 -13.76 1.74 3.77
C LYS A 95 -14.51 2.96 3.23
N GLY A 96 -15.55 2.74 2.43
CA GLY A 96 -16.37 3.80 1.83
C GLY A 96 -15.89 4.24 0.43
N VAL A 97 -14.62 4.01 0.09
CA VAL A 97 -14.06 4.35 -1.22
C VAL A 97 -14.23 3.18 -2.19
N LYS A 98 -14.76 3.44 -3.39
CA LYS A 98 -14.93 2.42 -4.46
C LYS A 98 -13.59 2.03 -5.09
N GLU A 99 -12.71 3.02 -5.26
CA GLU A 99 -11.40 2.85 -5.89
C GLU A 99 -10.39 2.14 -4.97
N LYS A 100 -9.24 1.81 -5.54
CA LYS A 100 -8.12 1.20 -4.83
C LYS A 100 -6.83 1.90 -5.25
N ALA A 101 -5.93 2.11 -4.30
CA ALA A 101 -4.58 2.58 -4.58
C ALA A 101 -3.62 1.39 -4.69
N GLY A 102 -2.66 1.44 -5.61
CA GLY A 102 -1.75 0.34 -5.87
C GLY A 102 -0.29 0.77 -5.74
N VAL A 103 0.54 -0.06 -5.10
CA VAL A 103 1.99 0.08 -5.10
C VAL A 103 2.64 -1.09 -5.82
N THR A 104 3.61 -0.79 -6.67
CA THR A 104 4.44 -1.79 -7.34
C THR A 104 5.79 -1.88 -6.65
N VAL A 105 6.10 -3.04 -6.10
CA VAL A 105 7.39 -3.32 -5.48
C VAL A 105 8.24 -4.06 -6.49
N TRP A 106 9.30 -3.42 -6.97
CA TRP A 106 10.33 -4.01 -7.80
C TRP A 106 11.38 -4.65 -6.90
N LEU A 107 11.61 -5.94 -7.10
CA LEU A 107 12.66 -6.67 -6.40
C LEU A 107 13.95 -6.48 -7.22
N VAL A 108 14.90 -5.76 -6.64
CA VAL A 108 16.19 -5.44 -7.26
C VAL A 108 17.31 -6.28 -6.66
N GLU A 109 18.46 -6.27 -7.33
CA GLU A 109 19.71 -6.87 -6.90
C GLU A 109 20.66 -5.79 -6.40
#